data_AF-A0A918FAA0-F1
#
_entry.id   AF-A0A918FAA0-F1
#
_cell.length_a   1.000
_cell.length_b   1.000
_cell.length_c   1.000
_cell.angle_alpha   90.00
_cell.angle_beta   90.00
_cell.angle_gamma   90.00
#
_symmetry.space_group_name_H-M   'P 1'
#
loop_
_entity.id
_entity.type
_entity.pdbx_description
1 polymer ?
#
loop_
_entity_poly.entity_id
_entity_poly.type
_entity_poly.pdbx_seq_one_letter_code
_entity_poly.pdbx_strand_id
1 'polypeptide(L)'
;MTEDQPAPAAPDATASTLLALARALYPHPGIPDGPYVRAVALLAADAAASSELSALVTAGAAEAAADLGDPGSATLEARTAWLAAHEGEAFFAFVRERICFHLYDDREVWQLLGYPGPSYALGGYLHRGFDELPWLPDPRVEELDEPLVEIGPLGASAAASAGVEVTA
;
A
#
# COMPACT_ATOMS: atom_id res chain seq x y z
N MET A 1 3.84 8.92 24.79
CA MET A 1 2.43 9.29 24.57
C MET A 1 1.89 8.28 23.58
N THR A 2 1.38 7.16 24.09
CA THR A 2 0.76 6.11 23.29
C THR A 2 -0.64 6.63 22.99
N GLU A 3 -0.87 7.11 21.76
CA GLU A 3 -2.24 7.35 21.33
C GLU A 3 -2.95 6.00 21.34
N ASP A 4 -3.90 5.89 22.27
CA ASP A 4 -4.78 4.75 22.46
C ASP A 4 -5.68 4.68 21.23
N GLN A 5 -5.30 3.85 20.26
CA GLN A 5 -6.13 3.55 19.11
C GLN A 5 -7.30 2.70 19.59
N PRO A 6 -8.56 3.11 19.38
CA PRO A 6 -9.71 2.41 19.91
C PRO A 6 -9.78 0.99 19.35
N ALA A 7 -10.05 0.02 20.23
CA ALA A 7 -10.26 -1.36 19.84
C ALA A 7 -11.50 -1.48 18.93
N PRO A 8 -11.43 -2.19 17.80
CA PRO A 8 -12.54 -2.25 16.85
C PRO A 8 -13.72 -3.04 17.41
N ALA A 9 -14.94 -2.52 17.20
CA ALA A 9 -16.18 -3.26 17.38
C ALA A 9 -16.23 -4.48 16.44
N ALA A 10 -17.04 -5.50 16.78
CA ALA A 10 -17.22 -6.66 15.91
C ALA A 10 -17.58 -6.21 14.48
N PRO A 11 -16.87 -6.69 13.45
CA PRO A 11 -17.04 -6.18 12.11
C PRO A 11 -18.44 -6.51 11.60
N ASP A 12 -19.13 -5.50 11.06
CA ASP A 12 -20.33 -5.75 10.27
C ASP A 12 -19.98 -6.54 8.98
N ALA A 13 -21.00 -7.03 8.27
CA ALA A 13 -20.79 -7.86 7.08
C ALA A 13 -20.00 -7.13 5.97
N THR A 14 -20.14 -5.81 5.88
CA THR A 14 -19.38 -4.97 4.96
C THR A 14 -17.91 -4.95 5.36
N ALA A 15 -17.59 -4.68 6.63
CA ALA A 15 -16.22 -4.68 7.13
C ALA A 15 -15.53 -6.04 6.96
N SER A 16 -16.27 -7.14 7.15
CA SER A 16 -15.73 -8.50 6.94
C SER A 16 -15.40 -8.77 5.48
N THR A 17 -16.27 -8.32 4.56
CA THR A 17 -16.02 -8.42 3.12
C THR A 17 -14.82 -7.56 2.71
N LEU A 18 -14.76 -6.31 3.16
CA LEU A 18 -13.66 -5.40 2.87
C LEU A 18 -12.32 -5.92 3.42
N LEU A 19 -12.32 -6.55 4.59
CA LEU A 19 -11.13 -7.19 5.15
C LEU A 19 -10.63 -8.33 4.24
N ALA A 20 -11.54 -9.18 3.76
CA ALA A 20 -11.19 -10.25 2.83
C ALA A 20 -10.63 -9.70 1.49
N LEU A 21 -11.23 -8.64 0.96
CA LEU A 21 -10.73 -7.98 -0.26
C LEU A 21 -9.39 -7.27 -0.02
N ALA A 22 -9.19 -6.60 1.12
CA ALA A 22 -7.93 -5.96 1.48
C ALA A 22 -6.78 -6.98 1.54
N ARG A 23 -7.05 -8.17 2.09
CA ARG A 23 -6.10 -9.30 2.10
C ARG A 23 -5.77 -9.85 0.71
N ALA A 24 -6.70 -9.73 -0.24
CA ALA A 24 -6.44 -10.12 -1.63
C ALA A 24 -5.68 -9.04 -2.42
N LEU A 25 -5.99 -7.76 -2.19
CA LEU A 25 -5.28 -6.62 -2.80
C LEU A 25 -3.81 -6.55 -2.37
N TYR A 26 -3.54 -6.79 -1.09
CA TYR A 26 -2.20 -6.74 -0.50
C TYR A 26 -1.92 -8.02 0.29
N PRO A 27 -1.55 -9.13 -0.36
CA PRO A 27 -1.44 -10.44 0.28
C PRO A 27 -0.11 -10.64 1.02
N HIS A 28 0.10 -9.90 2.12
CA HIS A 28 1.34 -10.00 2.92
C HIS A 28 1.27 -11.15 3.93
N PRO A 29 2.06 -12.23 3.78
CA PRO A 29 2.03 -13.36 4.71
C PRO A 29 2.60 -13.02 6.10
N GLY A 30 3.50 -12.04 6.19
CA GLY A 30 4.14 -11.62 7.44
C GLY A 30 3.37 -10.57 8.25
N ILE A 31 2.26 -10.03 7.71
CA ILE A 31 1.46 -9.01 8.40
C ILE A 31 0.19 -9.66 8.98
N PRO A 32 -0.07 -9.57 10.29
CA PRO A 32 -1.27 -10.13 10.92
C PRO A 32 -2.53 -9.35 10.53
N ASP A 33 -3.71 -9.81 10.94
CA ASP A 33 -4.98 -9.15 10.55
C ASP A 33 -5.17 -7.77 11.19
N GLY A 34 -4.52 -7.51 12.34
CA GLY A 34 -4.66 -6.26 13.11
C GLY A 34 -4.54 -4.99 12.25
N PRO A 35 -3.44 -4.79 11.50
CA PRO A 35 -3.29 -3.68 10.58
C PRO A 35 -4.37 -3.58 9.50
N TYR A 36 -4.81 -4.71 8.92
CA TYR A 36 -5.86 -4.71 7.90
C TYR A 36 -7.22 -4.31 8.49
N VAL A 37 -7.55 -4.79 9.68
CA VAL A 37 -8.78 -4.41 10.39
C VAL A 37 -8.80 -2.89 10.64
N ARG A 38 -7.67 -2.31 11.08
CA ARG A 38 -7.55 -0.85 11.26
C ARG A 38 -7.67 -0.10 9.93
N ALA A 39 -7.03 -0.59 8.87
CA ALA A 39 -7.13 0.01 7.54
C ALA A 39 -8.56 0.02 6.99
N VAL A 40 -9.32 -1.07 7.19
CA VAL A 40 -10.74 -1.15 6.82
C VAL A 40 -11.59 -0.18 7.66
N ALA A 41 -11.33 -0.06 8.95
CA ALA A 41 -12.02 0.90 9.81
C ALA A 41 -11.78 2.36 9.37
N LEU A 42 -10.54 2.71 9.02
CA LEU A 42 -10.20 4.04 8.51
C LEU A 42 -10.81 4.31 7.12
N LEU A 43 -10.81 3.30 6.23
CA LEU A 43 -11.52 3.38 4.96
C LEU A 43 -13.02 3.65 5.15
N ALA A 44 -13.65 2.95 6.11
CA ALA A 44 -15.06 3.17 6.43
C ALA A 44 -15.31 4.59 6.97
N ALA A 45 -14.39 5.13 7.77
CA ALA A 45 -14.44 6.51 8.24
C ALA A 45 -14.30 7.52 7.09
N ASP A 46 -13.38 7.29 6.16
CA ASP A 46 -13.21 8.13 4.96
C ASP A 46 -14.47 8.10 4.08
N ALA A 47 -15.07 6.93 3.90
CA ALA A 47 -16.31 6.77 3.13
C ALA A 47 -17.49 7.48 3.81
N ALA A 48 -17.54 7.49 5.15
CA ALA A 48 -18.60 8.16 5.91
C ALA A 48 -18.59 9.70 5.76
N ALA A 49 -17.52 10.29 5.25
CA ALA A 49 -17.46 11.72 4.95
C ALA A 49 -18.37 12.14 3.77
N SER A 50 -18.88 11.20 2.98
CA SER A 50 -19.79 11.44 1.86
C SER A 50 -20.85 10.34 1.75
N SER A 51 -22.12 10.73 1.64
CA SER A 51 -23.20 9.75 1.42
C SER A 51 -23.01 8.95 0.12
N GLU A 52 -22.40 9.55 -0.90
CA GLU A 52 -22.09 8.88 -2.16
C GLU A 52 -21.01 7.82 -1.98
N LEU A 53 -19.92 8.14 -1.27
CA LEU A 53 -18.83 7.19 -0.99
C LEU A 53 -19.29 6.06 -0.07
N SER A 54 -20.09 6.38 0.96
CA SER A 54 -20.69 5.38 1.82
C SER A 54 -21.56 4.40 1.00
N ALA A 55 -22.41 4.90 0.11
CA ALA A 55 -23.22 4.06 -0.76
C ALA A 55 -22.36 3.21 -1.72
N LEU A 56 -21.32 3.79 -2.32
CA LEU A 56 -20.38 3.10 -3.20
C LEU A 56 -19.72 1.90 -2.49
N VAL A 57 -19.20 2.13 -1.28
CA VAL A 57 -18.50 1.09 -0.51
C VAL A 57 -19.47 -0.01 -0.06
N THR A 58 -20.65 0.36 0.44
CA THR A 58 -21.66 -0.62 0.85
C THR A 58 -22.15 -1.45 -0.34
N ALA A 59 -22.40 -0.83 -1.50
CA ALA A 59 -22.86 -1.52 -2.69
C ALA A 59 -21.81 -2.50 -3.23
N GLY A 60 -20.55 -2.05 -3.41
CA GLY A 60 -19.50 -2.93 -3.92
C GLY A 60 -19.14 -4.06 -2.95
N ALA A 61 -19.20 -3.83 -1.64
CA ALA A 61 -19.04 -4.91 -0.66
C ALA A 61 -20.20 -5.92 -0.72
N ALA A 62 -21.43 -5.47 -0.94
CA ALA A 62 -22.58 -6.36 -1.11
C ALA A 62 -22.49 -7.19 -2.40
N GLU A 63 -22.03 -6.59 -3.50
CA GLU A 63 -21.78 -7.28 -4.77
C GLU A 63 -20.69 -8.34 -4.64
N ALA A 64 -19.56 -8.00 -4.02
CA ALA A 64 -18.51 -8.97 -3.72
C ALA A 64 -19.02 -10.14 -2.86
N ALA A 65 -19.84 -9.87 -1.84
CA ALA A 65 -20.45 -10.91 -1.03
C ALA A 65 -21.45 -11.77 -1.83
N ALA A 66 -22.20 -11.19 -2.76
CA ALA A 66 -23.12 -11.93 -3.61
C ALA A 66 -22.40 -12.88 -4.58
N ASP A 67 -21.30 -12.43 -5.18
CA ASP A 67 -20.55 -13.19 -6.18
C ASP A 67 -19.64 -14.27 -5.56
N LEU A 68 -19.03 -13.96 -4.40
CA LEU A 68 -18.11 -14.87 -3.70
C LEU A 68 -18.82 -15.73 -2.65
N GLY A 69 -20.06 -15.40 -2.29
CA GLY A 69 -20.82 -16.03 -1.20
C GLY A 69 -20.34 -15.60 0.18
N ASP A 70 -19.28 -16.25 0.67
CA ASP A 70 -18.56 -15.82 1.87
C ASP A 70 -17.14 -15.39 1.48
N PRO A 71 -16.90 -14.08 1.28
CA PRO A 71 -15.58 -13.57 0.93
C PRO A 71 -14.47 -13.96 1.92
N GLY A 72 -14.80 -14.16 3.20
CA GLY A 72 -13.84 -14.60 4.22
C GLY A 72 -13.36 -16.04 4.02
N SER A 73 -14.23 -16.89 3.47
CA SER A 73 -13.94 -18.30 3.16
C SER A 73 -13.49 -18.53 1.72
N ALA A 74 -13.66 -17.55 0.83
CA ALA A 74 -13.23 -17.62 -0.56
C ALA A 74 -11.70 -17.70 -0.67
N THR A 75 -11.20 -18.45 -1.66
CA THR A 75 -9.75 -18.57 -1.88
C THR A 75 -9.14 -17.23 -2.29
N LEU A 76 -7.82 -17.10 -2.13
CA LEU A 76 -7.11 -15.91 -2.62
C LEU A 76 -7.32 -15.74 -4.13
N GLU A 77 -7.24 -16.82 -4.90
CA GLU A 77 -7.44 -16.79 -6.36
C GLU A 77 -8.84 -16.30 -6.74
N ALA A 78 -9.88 -16.77 -6.04
CA ALA A 78 -11.26 -16.35 -6.30
C ALA A 78 -11.45 -14.85 -6.03
N ARG A 79 -10.93 -14.35 -4.90
CA ARG A 79 -10.99 -12.92 -4.57
C ARG A 79 -10.19 -12.07 -5.55
N THR A 80 -9.00 -12.51 -5.93
CA THR A 80 -8.16 -11.81 -6.91
C THR A 80 -8.82 -11.78 -8.29
N ALA A 81 -9.45 -12.87 -8.72
CA ALA A 81 -10.18 -12.91 -9.99
C ALA A 81 -11.38 -11.96 -9.98
N TRP A 82 -12.14 -11.92 -8.88
CA TRP A 82 -13.23 -10.96 -8.70
C TRP A 82 -12.71 -9.52 -8.74
N LEU A 83 -11.67 -9.20 -7.98
CA LEU A 83 -11.04 -7.87 -7.97
C LEU A 83 -10.55 -7.45 -9.37
N ALA A 84 -9.94 -8.37 -10.13
CA ALA A 84 -9.48 -8.10 -11.50
C ALA A 84 -10.65 -7.82 -12.46
N ALA A 85 -11.78 -8.52 -12.31
CA ALA A 85 -12.97 -8.27 -13.13
C ALA A 85 -13.59 -6.88 -12.89
N HIS A 86 -13.42 -6.33 -11.68
CA HIS A 86 -13.98 -5.04 -11.26
C HIS A 86 -12.93 -3.91 -11.23
N GLU A 87 -11.75 -4.11 -11.83
CA GLU A 87 -10.63 -3.16 -11.69
C GLU A 87 -10.89 -1.77 -12.30
N GLY A 88 -11.83 -1.69 -13.25
CA GLY A 88 -12.26 -0.46 -13.90
C GLY A 88 -13.30 0.35 -13.13
N GLU A 89 -13.75 -0.14 -11.98
CA GLU A 89 -14.84 0.47 -11.22
C GLU A 89 -14.36 1.44 -10.14
N ALA A 90 -15.20 2.43 -9.83
CA ALA A 90 -14.93 3.41 -8.79
C ALA A 90 -14.75 2.75 -7.40
N PHE A 91 -15.49 1.67 -7.12
CA PHE A 91 -15.37 0.91 -5.88
C PHE A 91 -13.95 0.35 -5.72
N PHE A 92 -13.45 -0.35 -6.75
CA PHE A 92 -12.11 -0.93 -6.71
C PHE A 92 -11.04 0.14 -6.56
N ALA A 93 -11.12 1.22 -7.34
CA ALA A 93 -10.16 2.32 -7.26
C ALA A 93 -10.10 2.92 -5.85
N PHE A 94 -11.27 3.21 -5.26
CA PHE A 94 -11.38 3.76 -3.92
C PHE A 94 -10.83 2.81 -2.85
N VAL A 95 -11.28 1.55 -2.85
CA VAL A 95 -10.84 0.57 -1.84
C VAL A 95 -9.35 0.31 -1.93
N ARG A 96 -8.81 0.09 -3.14
CA ARG A 96 -7.38 -0.12 -3.33
C ARG A 96 -6.56 1.05 -2.83
N GLU A 97 -6.91 2.27 -3.20
CA GLU A 97 -6.18 3.48 -2.77
C GLU A 97 -6.20 3.63 -1.25
N ARG A 98 -7.37 3.52 -0.62
CA ARG A 98 -7.53 3.70 0.82
C ARG A 98 -6.86 2.60 1.63
N ILE A 99 -6.97 1.35 1.21
CA ILE A 99 -6.25 0.26 1.88
C ILE A 99 -4.74 0.44 1.72
N CYS A 100 -4.24 0.80 0.54
CA CYS A 100 -2.81 1.09 0.35
C CYS A 100 -2.33 2.13 1.35
N PHE A 101 -3.00 3.28 1.38
CA PHE A 101 -2.64 4.40 2.21
C PHE A 101 -2.64 4.01 3.70
N HIS A 102 -3.76 3.49 4.21
CA HIS A 102 -3.91 3.18 5.63
C HIS A 102 -3.06 2.00 6.09
N LEU A 103 -2.91 0.96 5.27
CA LEU A 103 -2.12 -0.22 5.64
C LEU A 103 -0.64 0.15 5.77
N TYR A 104 -0.11 0.97 4.86
CA TYR A 104 1.30 1.35 4.89
C TYR A 104 1.60 2.57 5.76
N ASP A 105 0.59 3.27 6.28
CA ASP A 105 0.75 4.28 7.35
C ASP A 105 0.60 3.69 8.76
N ASP A 106 0.43 2.37 8.87
CA ASP A 106 0.29 1.68 10.14
C ASP A 106 1.65 1.41 10.82
N ARG A 107 1.78 1.82 12.09
CA ARG A 107 3.04 1.69 12.84
C ARG A 107 3.46 0.25 13.12
N GLU A 108 2.51 -0.68 13.23
CA GLU A 108 2.81 -2.11 13.38
C GLU A 108 3.37 -2.65 12.05
N VAL A 109 2.79 -2.24 10.93
CA VAL A 109 3.30 -2.58 9.59
C VAL A 109 4.70 -2.03 9.38
N TRP A 110 5.00 -0.81 9.83
CA TRP A 110 6.35 -0.26 9.79
C TRP A 110 7.36 -1.15 10.49
N GLN A 111 7.05 -1.59 11.72
CA GLN A 111 7.92 -2.47 12.49
C GLN A 111 8.13 -3.82 11.80
N LEU A 112 7.07 -4.41 11.25
CA LEU A 112 7.14 -5.68 10.53
C LEU A 112 7.94 -5.61 9.24
N LEU A 113 7.88 -4.46 8.55
CA LEU A 113 8.65 -4.21 7.31
C LEU A 113 10.07 -3.67 7.59
N GLY A 114 10.44 -3.44 8.85
CA GLY A 114 11.73 -2.86 9.21
C GLY A 114 11.84 -1.36 8.85
N TYR A 115 10.73 -0.67 8.61
CA TYR A 115 10.73 0.76 8.40
C TYR A 115 10.91 1.49 9.75
N PRO A 116 11.99 2.26 9.95
CA PRO A 116 12.27 2.91 11.24
C PRO A 116 11.40 4.15 11.51
N GLY A 117 10.40 4.44 10.68
CA GLY A 117 9.56 5.64 10.80
C GLY A 117 10.19 6.89 10.19
N PRO A 118 9.58 8.07 10.35
CA PRO A 118 9.94 9.28 9.62
C PRO A 118 11.35 9.80 9.96
N SER A 119 12.10 10.24 8.94
CA SER A 119 13.49 10.70 9.11
C SER A 119 13.61 12.10 9.72
N TYR A 120 12.77 13.04 9.30
CA TYR A 120 12.93 14.47 9.61
C TYR A 120 12.92 14.76 11.11
N ALA A 121 11.90 14.29 11.82
CA ALA A 121 11.77 14.53 13.25
C ALA A 121 12.81 13.75 14.09
N LEU A 122 13.49 12.77 13.49
CA LEU A 122 14.38 11.84 14.18
C LEU A 122 15.86 12.06 13.82
N GLY A 123 16.19 13.19 13.18
CA GLY A 123 17.56 13.56 12.86
C GLY A 123 18.17 12.80 11.67
N GLY A 124 17.34 12.22 10.81
CA GLY A 124 17.77 11.42 9.66
C GLY A 124 17.95 9.91 9.98
N TYR A 125 18.49 9.17 9.01
CA TYR A 125 18.72 7.72 9.15
C TYR A 125 20.19 7.32 9.35
N LEU A 126 21.11 8.29 9.43
CA LEU A 126 22.56 8.04 9.53
C LEU A 126 22.94 7.08 10.68
N HIS A 127 22.18 7.06 11.77
CA HIS A 127 22.39 6.17 12.92
C HIS A 127 21.14 5.33 13.22
N ARG A 128 20.29 5.09 12.21
CA ARG A 128 18.99 4.42 12.37
C ARG A 128 18.73 3.41 11.24
N GLY A 129 19.75 2.65 10.87
CA GLY A 129 19.63 1.49 9.99
C GLY A 129 19.48 1.81 8.50
N PHE A 130 19.89 2.98 8.03
CA PHE A 130 19.92 3.27 6.58
C PHE A 130 20.76 2.25 5.81
N ASP A 131 21.87 1.84 6.42
CA ASP A 131 22.89 0.92 5.94
C ASP A 131 22.71 -0.52 6.47
N GLU A 132 21.76 -0.75 7.37
CA GLU A 132 21.43 -2.09 7.90
C GLU A 132 20.46 -2.81 6.95
N LEU A 133 20.95 -3.17 5.77
CA LEU A 133 20.17 -3.89 4.76
C LEU A 133 20.47 -5.40 4.86
N PRO A 134 19.65 -6.22 5.55
CA PRO A 134 19.96 -7.64 5.78
C PRO A 134 20.01 -8.49 4.51
N TRP A 135 19.50 -7.96 3.39
CA TRP A 135 19.49 -8.60 2.09
C TRP A 135 20.69 -8.20 1.21
N LEU A 136 21.44 -7.16 1.60
CA LEU A 136 22.60 -6.69 0.85
C LEU A 136 23.87 -7.22 1.55
N PRO A 137 24.82 -7.83 0.80
CA PRO A 137 26.14 -8.13 1.38
C PRO A 137 26.84 -6.85 1.80
N ASP A 138 27.82 -6.97 2.71
CA ASP A 138 28.59 -5.81 3.18
C ASP A 138 29.06 -4.97 2.00
N PRO A 139 28.76 -3.65 2.01
CA PRO A 139 29.10 -2.78 0.90
C PRO A 139 30.61 -2.80 0.72
N ARG A 140 31.06 -2.97 -0.53
CA ARG A 140 32.47 -2.85 -0.86
C ARG A 140 32.94 -1.43 -0.56
N VAL A 141 34.00 -1.31 0.24
CA VAL A 141 34.67 -0.04 0.56
C VAL A 141 35.84 0.28 -0.36
N GLU A 142 36.24 -0.68 -1.20
CA GLU A 142 37.32 -0.57 -2.18
C GLU A 142 36.74 -0.21 -3.55
N GLU A 143 37.43 0.68 -4.26
CA GLU A 143 37.10 1.08 -5.63
C GLU A 143 37.08 -0.15 -6.56
N LEU A 144 36.22 -0.13 -7.57
CA LEU A 144 36.11 -1.22 -8.53
C LEU A 144 37.33 -1.16 -9.48
N ASP A 145 38.28 -2.09 -9.33
CA ASP A 145 39.42 -2.21 -10.25
C ASP A 145 39.01 -2.66 -11.67
N GLU A 146 37.80 -3.21 -11.79
CA GLU A 146 37.23 -3.58 -13.08
C GLU A 146 36.74 -2.33 -13.83
N PRO A 147 36.98 -2.23 -15.15
CA PRO A 147 36.46 -1.12 -15.93
C PRO A 147 34.94 -1.13 -15.82
N LEU A 148 34.37 -0.06 -15.25
CA LEU A 148 32.93 0.15 -15.22
C LEU A 148 32.42 0.10 -16.65
N VAL A 149 31.61 -0.92 -16.95
CA VAL A 149 30.89 -0.97 -18.21
C VAL A 149 29.92 0.20 -18.20
N GLU A 150 30.14 1.18 -19.08
CA GLU A 150 29.13 2.21 -19.30
C GLU A 150 27.84 1.54 -19.76
N ILE A 151 26.87 1.44 -18.85
CA ILE A 151 25.48 1.13 -19.19
C ILE A 151 24.88 2.42 -19.74
N GLY A 152 25.25 2.76 -20.98
CA GLY A 152 24.78 3.98 -21.63
C GLY A 152 25.28 4.14 -23.06
N PRO A 153 24.50 4.80 -23.94
CA PRO A 153 23.19 5.39 -23.67
C PRO A 153 22.09 4.31 -23.72
N LEU A 154 21.08 4.42 -22.85
CA LEU A 154 19.78 3.80 -23.14
C LEU A 154 19.42 4.25 -24.55
N GLY A 155 19.00 3.35 -25.45
CA GLY A 155 18.83 3.61 -26.89
C GLY A 155 17.86 4.74 -27.28
N ALA A 156 17.39 5.55 -26.33
CA ALA A 156 16.77 6.83 -26.55
C ALA A 156 17.85 7.93 -26.72
N SER A 157 17.90 8.51 -27.93
CA SER A 157 18.55 9.80 -28.12
C SER A 157 17.81 10.85 -27.29
N ALA A 158 18.51 11.56 -26.41
CA ALA A 158 17.98 12.75 -25.77
C ALA A 158 17.62 13.75 -26.88
N ALA A 159 16.33 13.96 -27.12
CA ALA A 159 15.88 15.01 -28.01
C ALA A 159 16.42 16.34 -27.48
N ALA A 160 17.25 17.01 -28.28
CA ALA A 160 17.77 18.33 -27.94
C ALA A 160 16.59 19.26 -27.65
N SER A 161 16.50 19.75 -26.41
CA SER A 161 15.59 20.83 -26.07
C SER A 161 16.01 22.05 -26.87
N ALA A 162 15.18 22.46 -27.82
CA ALA A 162 15.34 23.74 -28.49
C ALA A 162 15.26 24.84 -27.43
N GLY A 163 16.35 25.57 -27.25
CA GLY A 163 16.42 26.71 -26.34
C GLY A 163 15.33 27.72 -26.70
N VAL A 164 14.49 28.06 -25.72
CA VAL A 164 13.63 29.23 -25.80
C VAL A 164 14.51 30.43 -25.47
N GLU A 165 14.91 31.21 -26.48
CA GLU A 165 15.54 32.50 -26.27
C GLU A 165 14.53 33.47 -25.67
N VAL A 166 14.75 33.85 -24.42
CA VAL A 166 14.06 34.97 -23.78
C VAL A 166 14.85 36.24 -24.13
N THR A 167 14.30 37.06 -25.01
CA THR A 167 14.79 38.42 -25.26
C THR A 167 14.28 39.35 -24.17
N ALA A 168 15.20 40.17 -23.63
CA ALA A 168 14.96 41.17 -22.59
C ALA A 168 14.31 42.45 -23.15
#